data_AF-A0A317DN36-F1
#
_entry.id   AF-A0A317DN36-F1
#
_cell.length_a   1.000
_cell.length_b   1.000
_cell.length_c   1.000
_cell.angle_alpha   90.00
_cell.angle_beta   90.00
_cell.angle_gamma   90.00
#
_symmetry.space_group_name_H-M   'P 1'
#
loop_
_entity.id
_entity.type
_entity.pdbx_description
1 polymer ?
#
loop_
_entity_poly.entity_id
_entity_poly.type
_entity_poly.pdbx_seq_one_letter_code
_entity_poly.pdbx_strand_id
1 'polypeptide(L)'
;MAGGKRPPPAAAKSPAAGRSAVKAGLISAVVLGVAGLFVVGIVSDSSDDLSIPAPATDERADTVPILREARTSQGICYGWRLAGGSDVVSVGSNLGDGTPVAATPTCPRWIEVTADITYTAGSSESSDSARVQVKGSADIDAADLYAIERGLERFGLDDDAFIDDPGWAVTRAATTLPLLAAEAGLAAPAATPTA
;
A
#
# COMPACT_ATOMS: atom_id res chain seq x y z
N MET A 1 28.76 -70.18 -29.81
CA MET A 1 29.93 -69.95 -28.93
C MET A 1 29.56 -68.83 -27.96
N ALA A 2 29.59 -69.13 -26.66
CA ALA A 2 29.53 -68.30 -25.43
C ALA A 2 28.94 -66.86 -25.51
N GLY A 3 27.98 -66.44 -24.69
CA GLY A 3 27.72 -66.79 -23.29
C GLY A 3 28.07 -65.59 -22.39
N GLY A 4 27.08 -64.92 -21.80
CA GLY A 4 27.31 -63.82 -20.85
C GLY A 4 26.04 -63.40 -20.12
N LYS A 5 25.80 -64.00 -18.94
CA LYS A 5 24.69 -63.72 -18.02
C LYS A 5 24.84 -62.34 -17.35
N ARG A 6 23.77 -61.54 -17.30
CA ARG A 6 23.65 -60.34 -16.45
C ARG A 6 23.19 -60.74 -15.03
N PRO A 7 23.85 -60.27 -13.95
CA PRO A 7 23.28 -60.23 -12.61
C PRO A 7 22.56 -58.90 -12.31
N PRO A 8 21.66 -58.87 -11.30
CA PRO A 8 20.75 -57.74 -11.02
C PRO A 8 21.40 -56.61 -10.21
N PRO A 9 20.82 -55.39 -10.19
CA PRO A 9 21.31 -54.30 -9.35
C PRO A 9 20.86 -54.47 -7.89
N ALA A 10 21.82 -54.39 -6.97
CA ALA A 10 21.58 -54.22 -5.54
C ALA A 10 21.47 -52.74 -5.19
N ALA A 11 20.46 -52.39 -4.41
CA ALA A 11 20.28 -51.07 -3.81
C ALA A 11 21.22 -50.88 -2.61
N ALA A 12 21.85 -49.70 -2.50
CA ALA A 12 22.40 -49.22 -1.23
C ALA A 12 22.54 -47.69 -1.18
N LYS A 13 21.70 -47.09 -0.31
CA LYS A 13 21.99 -46.06 0.70
C LYS A 13 22.73 -44.78 0.27
N SER A 14 21.98 -43.68 0.23
CA SER A 14 22.50 -42.31 0.31
C SER A 14 23.06 -42.00 1.70
N PRO A 15 24.20 -41.29 1.81
CA PRO A 15 24.59 -40.58 3.01
C PRO A 15 24.36 -39.06 2.89
N ALA A 16 23.66 -38.55 3.89
CA ALA A 16 23.84 -37.32 4.67
C ALA A 16 24.57 -36.08 4.07
N ALA A 17 23.86 -34.95 4.20
CA ALA A 17 24.29 -33.67 4.78
C ALA A 17 25.66 -33.11 4.37
N GLY A 18 25.64 -32.15 3.43
CA GLY A 18 26.72 -31.19 3.19
C GLY A 18 26.28 -29.78 3.52
N ARG A 19 26.75 -29.24 4.65
CA ARG A 19 26.73 -27.81 4.97
C ARG A 19 27.58 -27.08 3.93
N SER A 20 26.96 -26.23 3.12
CA SER A 20 27.70 -25.41 2.15
C SER A 20 28.27 -24.19 2.85
N ALA A 21 29.59 -24.21 3.04
CA ALA A 21 30.38 -23.08 3.49
C ALA A 21 30.41 -22.01 2.39
N VAL A 22 29.73 -20.89 2.61
CA VAL A 22 29.83 -19.72 1.74
C VAL A 22 31.10 -18.96 2.11
N LYS A 23 32.04 -18.95 1.18
CA LYS A 23 33.33 -18.27 1.25
C LYS A 23 33.11 -16.77 1.43
N ALA A 24 33.61 -16.20 2.52
CA ALA A 24 33.68 -14.76 2.73
C ALA A 24 34.69 -14.16 1.74
N GLY A 25 34.18 -13.47 0.73
CA GLY A 25 34.96 -12.66 -0.20
C GLY A 25 35.36 -11.34 0.46
N LEU A 26 36.66 -11.10 0.52
CA LEU A 26 37.31 -9.87 0.96
C LEU A 26 37.10 -8.78 -0.11
N ILE A 27 36.44 -7.66 0.24
CA ILE A 27 36.50 -6.43 -0.57
C ILE A 27 36.98 -5.31 0.35
N SER A 28 38.23 -4.89 0.14
CA SER A 28 38.77 -3.63 0.65
C SER A 28 38.23 -2.48 -0.19
N ALA A 29 37.65 -1.48 0.46
CA ALA A 29 37.54 -0.13 -0.09
C ALA A 29 37.85 0.87 1.02
N VAL A 30 39.04 1.45 0.96
CA VAL A 30 39.46 2.60 1.75
C VAL A 30 38.95 3.86 1.03
N VAL A 31 38.08 4.63 1.68
CA VAL A 31 37.87 6.05 1.36
C VAL A 31 37.94 6.83 2.67
N LEU A 32 39.06 7.52 2.86
CA LEU A 32 39.30 8.54 3.89
C LEU A 32 38.73 9.87 3.39
N GLY A 33 37.80 10.49 4.12
CA GLY A 33 37.22 11.77 3.72
C GLY A 33 36.17 12.39 4.65
N VAL A 34 36.58 12.67 5.89
CA VAL A 34 36.20 13.83 6.76
C VAL A 34 34.71 14.24 6.93
N ALA A 35 34.29 14.18 8.20
CA ALA A 35 33.30 15.01 8.90
C ALA A 35 31.80 14.84 8.59
N GLY A 36 31.15 14.04 9.44
CA GLY A 36 29.70 14.02 9.63
C GLY A 36 29.34 12.83 10.47
N LEU A 37 29.33 12.98 11.80
CA LEU A 37 29.01 11.93 12.76
C LEU A 37 27.50 11.61 12.65
N PHE A 38 27.10 10.90 11.59
CA PHE A 38 25.83 10.20 11.54
C PHE A 38 25.91 9.05 12.52
N VAL A 39 25.05 9.09 13.53
CA VAL A 39 24.83 7.99 14.46
C VAL A 39 24.30 6.82 13.64
N VAL A 40 25.17 5.85 13.36
CA VAL A 40 24.78 4.57 12.78
C VAL A 40 24.06 3.79 13.87
N GLY A 41 22.73 3.92 13.91
CA GLY A 41 21.87 3.01 14.64
C GLY A 41 21.75 1.70 13.87
N ILE A 42 22.69 0.77 14.03
CA ILE A 42 22.43 -0.62 13.67
C ILE A 42 21.67 -1.25 14.84
N VAL A 43 20.36 -1.06 14.86
CA VAL A 43 19.45 -1.94 15.60
C VAL A 43 18.86 -2.89 14.58
N SER A 44 19.53 -4.02 14.39
CA SER A 44 18.91 -5.21 13.80
C SER A 44 18.14 -5.91 14.92
N ASP A 45 16.93 -5.42 15.20
CA ASP A 45 15.94 -6.16 15.98
C ASP A 45 15.01 -6.84 14.98
N SER A 46 15.23 -8.13 14.73
CA SER A 46 14.35 -8.95 13.90
C SER A 46 13.07 -9.29 14.67
N SER A 47 12.30 -8.25 14.97
CA SER A 47 10.87 -8.36 15.22
C SER A 47 10.20 -8.12 13.88
N ASP A 48 9.34 -9.04 13.42
CA ASP A 48 8.50 -8.77 12.25
C ASP A 48 7.68 -7.51 12.58
N ASP A 49 8.08 -6.35 12.02
CA ASP A 49 7.38 -5.10 12.25
C ASP A 49 6.10 -5.11 11.44
N LEU A 50 5.01 -5.50 12.11
CA LEU A 50 3.67 -5.53 11.53
C LEU A 50 2.97 -4.16 11.62
N SER A 51 3.71 -3.10 11.98
CA SER A 51 3.18 -1.75 11.97
C SER A 51 2.84 -1.34 10.54
N ILE A 52 1.66 -0.76 10.36
CA ILE A 52 1.25 -0.19 9.09
C ILE A 52 1.73 1.25 9.03
N PRO A 53 2.63 1.61 8.09
CA PRO A 53 3.08 2.98 7.95
C PRO A 53 1.91 3.90 7.62
N ALA A 54 1.74 4.95 8.43
CA ALA A 54 0.85 6.04 8.08
C ALA A 54 1.45 6.83 6.89
N PRO A 55 0.61 7.52 6.08
CA PRO A 55 1.12 8.45 5.07
C PRO A 55 2.05 9.48 5.71
N ALA A 56 3.06 9.93 4.98
CA ALA A 56 3.95 10.97 5.46
C ALA A 56 3.21 12.30 5.67
N THR A 57 3.75 13.17 6.54
CA THR A 57 3.06 14.40 6.92
C THR A 57 2.89 15.37 5.76
N ASP A 58 3.88 15.44 4.87
CA ASP A 58 3.83 16.18 3.61
C ASP A 58 2.81 15.57 2.63
N GLU A 59 2.74 14.25 2.48
CA GLU A 59 1.72 13.61 1.64
C GLU A 59 0.29 13.96 2.08
N ARG A 60 0.02 13.95 3.40
CA ARG A 60 -1.28 14.37 3.94
C ARG A 60 -1.51 15.87 3.71
N ALA A 61 -0.49 16.69 3.96
CA ALA A 61 -0.57 18.13 3.78
C ALA A 61 -0.83 18.54 2.32
N ASP A 62 -0.27 17.83 1.35
CA ASP A 62 -0.43 18.05 -0.08
C ASP A 62 -1.76 17.49 -0.61
N THR A 63 -2.26 16.42 -0.02
CA THR A 63 -3.55 15.80 -0.39
C THR A 63 -4.73 16.73 -0.08
N VAL A 64 -4.77 17.32 1.12
CA VAL A 64 -5.89 18.16 1.58
C VAL A 64 -6.27 19.30 0.61
N PRO A 65 -5.34 20.15 0.13
CA PRO A 65 -5.69 21.24 -0.78
C PRO A 65 -6.22 20.73 -2.13
N ILE A 66 -5.71 19.61 -2.64
CA ILE A 66 -6.23 18.99 -3.88
C ILE A 66 -7.69 18.58 -3.69
N LEU A 67 -8.00 17.88 -2.60
CA LEU A 67 -9.37 17.45 -2.31
C LEU A 67 -10.30 18.63 -2.05
N ARG A 68 -9.78 19.72 -1.46
CA ARG A 68 -10.53 20.96 -1.23
C ARG A 68 -10.91 21.64 -2.54
N GLU A 69 -10.00 21.72 -3.50
CA GLU A 69 -10.27 22.31 -4.82
C GLU A 69 -11.26 21.45 -5.62
N ALA A 70 -11.09 20.13 -5.58
CA ALA A 70 -12.05 19.20 -6.17
C ALA A 70 -13.46 19.39 -5.59
N ARG A 71 -13.58 19.50 -4.26
CA ARG A 71 -14.86 19.78 -3.59
C ARG A 71 -15.48 21.10 -4.06
N THR A 72 -14.68 22.16 -4.21
CA THR A 72 -15.16 23.47 -4.67
C THR A 72 -15.79 23.40 -6.06
N SER A 73 -15.20 22.61 -6.97
CA SER A 73 -15.68 22.48 -8.36
C SER A 73 -16.76 21.41 -8.56
N GLN A 74 -16.70 20.31 -7.79
CA GLN A 74 -17.56 19.14 -7.99
C GLN A 74 -18.70 19.03 -6.99
N GLY A 75 -18.63 19.73 -5.85
CA GLY A 75 -19.65 19.68 -4.81
C GLY A 75 -19.68 18.38 -3.99
N ILE A 76 -18.70 17.49 -4.19
CA ILE A 76 -18.56 16.22 -3.46
C ILE A 76 -17.39 16.35 -2.47
N CYS A 77 -17.57 15.86 -1.25
CA CYS A 77 -16.45 15.72 -0.32
C CYS A 77 -15.64 14.46 -0.62
N TYR A 78 -14.32 14.58 -0.61
CA TYR A 78 -13.40 13.48 -0.87
C TYR A 78 -12.52 13.24 0.35
N GLY A 79 -12.23 11.97 0.64
CA GLY A 79 -11.40 11.60 1.77
C GLY A 79 -10.72 10.25 1.66
N TRP A 80 -9.97 9.93 2.70
CA TRP A 80 -9.22 8.70 2.83
C TRP A 80 -9.30 8.13 4.24
N ARG A 81 -9.16 6.81 4.32
CA ARG A 81 -9.03 6.07 5.57
C ARG A 81 -8.08 4.90 5.37
N LEU A 82 -7.04 4.84 6.18
CA LEU A 82 -6.13 3.71 6.30
C LEU A 82 -6.31 3.06 7.67
N ALA A 83 -6.44 1.74 7.71
CA ALA A 83 -6.65 0.96 8.91
C ALA A 83 -5.83 -0.33 8.89
N GLY A 84 -5.61 -0.89 10.08
CA GLY A 84 -5.17 -2.26 10.30
C GLY A 84 -6.14 -2.98 11.20
N GLY A 85 -7.07 -3.75 10.64
CA GLY A 85 -8.15 -4.35 11.39
C GLY A 85 -9.03 -3.31 12.09
N SER A 86 -9.05 -3.29 13.43
CA SER A 86 -9.86 -2.33 14.19
C SER A 86 -9.20 -0.96 14.37
N ASP A 87 -7.89 -0.85 14.09
CA ASP A 87 -7.12 0.35 14.40
C ASP A 87 -7.05 1.27 13.19
N VAL A 88 -7.53 2.51 13.35
CA VAL A 88 -7.42 3.54 12.32
C VAL A 88 -6.02 4.13 12.39
N VAL A 89 -5.25 3.93 11.33
CA VAL A 89 -3.86 4.40 11.19
C VAL A 89 -3.85 5.85 10.70
N SER A 90 -4.66 6.18 9.70
CA SER A 90 -4.78 7.53 9.17
C SER A 90 -6.18 7.80 8.62
N VAL A 91 -6.62 9.04 8.74
CA VAL A 91 -7.90 9.50 8.18
C VAL A 91 -7.78 10.96 7.80
N GLY A 92 -8.44 11.36 6.73
CA GLY A 92 -8.52 12.77 6.35
C GLY A 92 -9.42 13.04 5.17
N SER A 93 -9.57 14.31 4.83
CA SER A 93 -10.47 14.76 3.78
C SER A 93 -10.14 16.14 3.25
N ASN A 94 -10.96 16.63 2.32
CA ASN A 94 -11.00 18.03 1.90
C ASN A 94 -11.17 19.04 3.06
N LEU A 95 -11.63 18.60 4.23
CA LEU A 95 -11.77 19.44 5.43
C LEU A 95 -10.49 19.52 6.27
N GLY A 96 -9.55 18.59 6.07
CA GLY A 96 -8.27 18.56 6.78
C GLY A 96 -7.77 17.15 7.05
N ASP A 97 -6.49 17.08 7.42
CA ASP A 97 -5.89 15.89 8.02
C ASP A 97 -6.58 15.57 9.35
N GLY A 98 -6.78 14.29 9.65
CA GLY A 98 -7.49 13.81 10.84
C GLY A 98 -9.02 13.98 10.79
N THR A 99 -9.60 14.47 9.69
CA THR A 99 -11.06 14.72 9.59
C THR A 99 -11.72 13.76 8.60
N PRO A 100 -12.54 12.78 9.06
CA PRO A 100 -13.26 11.86 8.18
C PRO A 100 -14.38 12.55 7.40
N VAL A 101 -14.64 12.15 6.14
CA VAL A 101 -15.80 12.67 5.40
C VAL A 101 -17.12 12.09 5.90
N ALA A 102 -17.17 10.78 6.19
CA ALA A 102 -18.41 10.06 6.46
C ALA A 102 -19.13 10.50 7.75
N ALA A 103 -18.39 11.02 8.74
CA ALA A 103 -18.93 11.47 10.02
C ALA A 103 -19.17 12.99 10.08
N THR A 104 -18.98 13.70 8.97
CA THR A 104 -18.97 15.17 8.97
C THR A 104 -20.24 15.76 8.34
N PRO A 105 -21.07 16.50 9.11
CA PRO A 105 -22.35 17.05 8.62
C PRO A 105 -22.23 18.02 7.43
N THR A 106 -21.07 18.66 7.24
CA THR A 106 -20.82 19.58 6.12
C THR A 106 -20.49 18.87 4.81
N CYS A 107 -20.48 17.54 4.83
CA CYS A 107 -20.26 16.64 3.71
C CYS A 107 -21.44 15.68 3.53
N PRO A 108 -22.64 16.17 3.13
CA PRO A 108 -23.80 15.30 2.94
C PRO A 108 -23.64 14.33 1.75
N ARG A 109 -22.86 14.74 0.74
CA ARG A 109 -22.47 13.92 -0.41
C ARG A 109 -20.95 13.73 -0.40
N TRP A 110 -20.48 12.49 -0.33
CA TRP A 110 -19.05 12.20 -0.14
C TRP A 110 -18.61 10.88 -0.77
N ILE A 111 -17.31 10.78 -1.06
CA ILE A 111 -16.62 9.57 -1.51
C ILE A 111 -15.32 9.43 -0.69
N GLU A 112 -15.07 8.26 -0.11
CA GLU A 112 -13.89 7.94 0.72
C GLU A 112 -13.23 6.67 0.19
N VAL A 113 -11.93 6.70 -0.07
CA VAL A 113 -11.16 5.46 -0.23
C VAL A 113 -10.82 4.91 1.16
N THR A 114 -11.12 3.63 1.38
CA THR A 114 -10.78 2.90 2.60
C THR A 114 -9.81 1.78 2.25
N ALA A 115 -8.66 1.73 2.92
CA ALA A 115 -7.74 0.61 2.85
C ALA A 115 -7.59 -0.03 4.23
N ASP A 116 -7.76 -1.35 4.30
CA ASP A 116 -7.49 -2.17 5.47
C ASP A 116 -6.32 -3.10 5.16
N ILE A 117 -5.20 -2.91 5.85
CA ILE A 117 -3.95 -3.64 5.61
C ILE A 117 -3.73 -4.64 6.72
N THR A 118 -3.33 -5.84 6.35
CA THR A 118 -2.93 -6.89 7.28
C THR A 118 -1.55 -7.40 6.90
N TYR A 119 -0.54 -7.03 7.68
CA TYR A 119 0.77 -7.66 7.62
C TYR A 119 0.79 -8.91 8.50
N THR A 120 1.41 -9.96 8.00
CA THR A 120 1.55 -11.25 8.65
C THR A 120 3.02 -11.45 9.05
N ALA A 121 3.26 -12.04 10.23
CA ALA A 121 4.62 -12.40 10.65
C ALA A 121 5.31 -13.30 9.60
N GLY A 122 6.62 -13.08 9.37
CA GLY A 122 7.39 -13.86 8.38
C GLY A 122 7.53 -15.35 8.73
N SER A 123 7.18 -15.73 9.96
CA SER A 123 7.07 -17.12 10.41
C SER A 123 5.74 -17.80 10.06
N SER A 124 4.78 -17.04 9.53
CA SER A 124 3.45 -17.51 9.14
C SER A 124 3.44 -17.98 7.70
N GLU A 125 2.59 -18.95 7.39
CA GLU A 125 2.30 -19.39 6.01
C GLU A 125 1.24 -18.50 5.32
N SER A 126 0.62 -17.58 6.07
CA SER A 126 -0.33 -16.61 5.51
C SER A 126 0.43 -15.47 4.82
N SER A 127 -0.13 -14.99 3.71
CA SER A 127 0.39 -13.81 3.02
C SER A 127 -0.17 -12.52 3.62
N ASP A 128 0.57 -11.43 3.43
CA ASP A 128 0.05 -10.08 3.62
C ASP A 128 -1.16 -9.84 2.71
N SER A 129 -2.04 -8.95 3.13
CA SER A 129 -3.23 -8.62 2.35
C SER A 129 -3.63 -7.16 2.52
N ALA A 130 -4.17 -6.61 1.45
CA ALA A 130 -4.89 -5.35 1.45
C ALA A 130 -6.36 -5.60 1.08
N ARG A 131 -7.25 -4.83 1.70
CA ARG A 131 -8.64 -4.69 1.26
C ARG A 131 -8.89 -3.22 0.98
N VAL A 132 -8.88 -2.87 -0.30
CA VAL A 132 -9.20 -1.54 -0.78
C VAL A 132 -10.67 -1.46 -1.14
N GLN A 133 -11.36 -0.42 -0.69
CA GLN A 133 -12.76 -0.16 -0.98
C GLN A 133 -13.00 1.31 -1.25
N VAL A 134 -13.95 1.63 -2.14
CA VAL A 134 -14.48 2.99 -2.28
C VAL A 134 -15.87 3.05 -1.68
N LYS A 135 -16.04 3.90 -0.67
CA LYS A 135 -17.31 4.13 0.02
C LYS A 135 -17.86 5.50 -0.35
N GLY A 136 -19.17 5.67 -0.25
CA GLY A 136 -19.81 6.95 -0.49
C GLY A 136 -21.06 7.15 0.35
N SER A 137 -21.60 8.36 0.25
CA SER A 137 -22.91 8.71 0.80
C SER A 137 -24.03 7.90 0.15
N ALA A 138 -25.17 7.78 0.84
CA ALA A 138 -26.28 6.92 0.44
C ALA A 138 -26.98 7.31 -0.89
N ASP A 139 -26.69 8.50 -1.41
CA ASP A 139 -27.18 9.04 -2.67
C ASP A 139 -26.26 8.74 -3.87
N ILE A 140 -25.22 7.93 -3.68
CA ILE A 140 -24.33 7.43 -4.74
C ILE A 140 -24.57 5.94 -4.91
N ASP A 141 -24.83 5.51 -6.14
CA ASP A 141 -25.11 4.11 -6.45
C ASP A 141 -23.88 3.23 -6.21
N ALA A 142 -24.11 2.03 -5.67
CA ALA A 142 -23.05 1.07 -5.39
C ALA A 142 -22.28 0.64 -6.66
N ALA A 143 -22.95 0.63 -7.81
CA ALA A 143 -22.32 0.34 -9.10
C ALA A 143 -21.30 1.42 -9.50
N ASP A 144 -21.59 2.69 -9.22
CA ASP A 144 -20.67 3.80 -9.51
C ASP A 144 -19.47 3.76 -8.57
N LEU A 145 -19.69 3.50 -7.27
CA LEU A 145 -18.59 3.30 -6.30
C LEU A 145 -17.69 2.13 -6.71
N TYR A 146 -18.27 1.02 -7.16
CA TYR A 146 -17.50 -0.11 -7.66
C TYR A 146 -16.72 0.24 -8.93
N ALA A 147 -17.31 0.99 -9.86
CA ALA A 147 -16.59 1.45 -11.05
C ALA A 147 -15.41 2.36 -10.71
N ILE A 148 -15.56 3.24 -9.71
CA ILE A 148 -14.48 4.08 -9.18
C ILE A 148 -13.39 3.22 -8.53
N GLU A 149 -13.76 2.25 -7.68
CA GLU A 149 -12.82 1.32 -7.05
C GLU A 149 -11.97 0.57 -8.07
N ARG A 150 -12.61 -0.04 -9.09
CA ARG A 150 -11.91 -0.69 -10.21
C ARG A 150 -11.07 0.28 -11.03
N GLY A 151 -11.47 1.55 -11.06
CA GLY A 151 -10.74 2.61 -11.74
C GLY A 151 -9.36 2.89 -11.14
N LEU A 152 -9.15 2.63 -9.84
CA LEU A 152 -7.88 2.84 -9.14
C LEU A 152 -6.75 1.99 -9.72
N GLU A 153 -7.03 0.75 -10.12
CA GLU A 153 -6.04 -0.17 -10.72
C GLU A 153 -5.36 0.43 -11.97
N ARG A 154 -6.08 1.25 -12.76
CA ARG A 154 -5.49 1.93 -13.93
C ARG A 154 -4.38 2.92 -13.58
N PHE A 155 -4.31 3.33 -12.31
CA PHE A 155 -3.29 4.22 -11.77
C PHE A 155 -2.21 3.47 -10.97
N GLY A 156 -2.20 2.14 -11.02
CA GLY A 156 -1.28 1.30 -10.25
C GLY A 156 -1.60 1.32 -8.75
N LEU A 157 -2.86 1.52 -8.39
CA LEU A 157 -3.35 1.53 -7.01
C LEU A 157 -4.14 0.23 -6.77
N ASP A 158 -3.43 -0.89 -6.87
CA ASP A 158 -3.92 -2.24 -6.61
C ASP A 158 -3.44 -2.73 -5.22
N ASP A 159 -3.88 -3.93 -4.83
CA ASP A 159 -3.60 -4.48 -3.50
C ASP A 159 -2.10 -4.55 -3.20
N ASP A 160 -1.26 -4.88 -4.20
CA ASP A 160 0.19 -4.95 -4.03
C ASP A 160 0.79 -3.57 -3.72
N ALA A 161 0.35 -2.51 -4.42
CA ALA A 161 0.79 -1.14 -4.13
C ALA A 161 0.40 -0.70 -2.70
N PHE A 162 -0.79 -1.11 -2.22
CA PHE A 162 -1.23 -0.82 -0.86
C PHE A 162 -0.51 -1.65 0.20
N ILE A 163 -0.02 -2.85 -0.13
CA ILE A 163 0.84 -3.64 0.76
C ILE A 163 2.24 -3.03 0.84
N ASP A 164 2.81 -2.64 -0.30
CA ASP A 164 4.18 -2.14 -0.39
C ASP A 164 4.36 -0.73 0.22
N ASP A 165 3.41 0.18 -0.03
CA ASP A 165 3.44 1.55 0.50
C ASP A 165 2.03 2.06 0.83
N PRO A 166 1.43 1.62 1.95
CA PRO A 166 0.04 1.94 2.29
C PRO A 166 -0.21 3.43 2.50
N GLY A 167 0.80 4.14 3.01
CA GLY A 167 0.72 5.57 3.29
C GLY A 167 0.65 6.41 2.01
N TRP A 168 1.57 6.16 1.08
CA TRP A 168 1.56 6.79 -0.23
C TRP A 168 0.32 6.36 -1.03
N ALA A 169 0.01 5.07 -1.08
CA ALA A 169 -1.07 4.54 -1.90
C ALA A 169 -2.44 5.11 -1.52
N VAL A 170 -2.73 5.25 -0.22
CA VAL A 170 -4.04 5.76 0.23
C VAL A 170 -4.23 7.25 -0.10
N THR A 171 -3.17 8.06 0.01
CA THR A 171 -3.23 9.50 -0.34
C THR A 171 -3.26 9.69 -1.86
N ARG A 172 -2.54 8.86 -2.62
CA ARG A 172 -2.60 8.83 -4.07
C ARG A 172 -3.97 8.39 -4.59
N ALA A 173 -4.58 7.39 -3.97
CA ALA A 173 -5.95 6.99 -4.28
C ALA A 173 -6.95 8.10 -4.00
N ALA A 174 -6.84 8.76 -2.84
CA ALA A 174 -7.72 9.88 -2.49
C ALA A 174 -7.69 11.00 -3.53
N THR A 175 -6.49 11.40 -3.99
CA THR A 175 -6.32 12.44 -5.01
C THR A 175 -6.78 12.02 -6.41
N THR A 176 -6.98 10.72 -6.63
CA THR A 176 -7.50 10.16 -7.90
C THR A 176 -9.04 10.13 -7.93
N LEU A 177 -9.70 10.08 -6.76
CA LEU A 177 -11.16 10.01 -6.67
C LEU A 177 -11.93 11.11 -7.43
N PRO A 178 -11.52 12.41 -7.41
CA PRO A 178 -12.21 13.46 -8.16
C PRO A 178 -12.32 13.19 -9.66
N LEU A 179 -11.26 12.64 -10.25
CA LEU A 179 -11.23 12.30 -11.67
C LEU A 179 -12.14 11.10 -11.95
N LEU A 180 -12.03 10.04 -11.15
CA LEU A 180 -12.86 8.85 -11.30
C LEU A 180 -14.36 9.13 -11.06
N ALA A 181 -14.67 10.03 -10.13
CA ALA A 181 -16.04 10.51 -9.91
C ALA A 181 -16.60 11.25 -11.14
N ALA A 182 -15.76 12.01 -11.85
CA ALA A 182 -16.17 12.66 -13.10
C ALA A 182 -16.37 11.64 -14.24
N GLU A 183 -15.49 10.64 -14.35
CA GLU A 183 -15.63 9.55 -15.34
C GLU A 183 -16.89 8.70 -15.09
N ALA A 184 -17.25 8.48 -13.83
CA ALA A 184 -18.50 7.82 -13.43
C ALA A 184 -19.74 8.71 -13.61
N GLY A 185 -19.59 9.97 -14.05
CA GLY A 185 -20.71 10.89 -14.24
C GLY A 185 -21.31 11.44 -12.95
N LEU A 186 -20.66 11.23 -11.79
CA LEU A 186 -21.13 11.71 -10.49
C LEU A 186 -20.89 13.22 -10.31
N ALA A 187 -19.96 13.78 -11.07
CA ALA A 187 -19.64 15.20 -11.07
C ALA A 187 -19.12 15.65 -12.45
N ALA A 188 -19.10 16.96 -12.69
CA ALA A 188 -18.32 17.51 -13.79
C ALA A 188 -16.80 17.29 -13.53
N PRO A 189 -15.95 17.37 -14.57
CA PRO A 189 -14.51 17.38 -14.38
C PRO A 189 -14.08 18.44 -13.35
N ALA A 190 -13.20 18.06 -12.42
CA ALA A 190 -12.65 19.00 -11.44
C ALA A 190 -11.88 20.12 -12.15
N ALA A 191 -11.89 21.32 -11.56
CA ALA A 191 -11.08 22.42 -12.07
C ALA A 191 -9.60 22.04 -12.08
N THR A 192 -8.88 22.39 -13.15
CA THR A 192 -7.43 22.21 -13.18
C THR A 192 -6.79 23.18 -12.19
N PRO A 193 -5.83 22.74 -11.35
CA PRO A 193 -5.12 23.63 -10.46
C PRO A 193 -4.47 24.77 -11.27
N THR A 194 -4.77 26.02 -10.93
CA THR A 194 -4.04 27.19 -11.44
C THR A 194 -2.71 27.29 -10.69
N ALA A 195 -1.60 27.28 -11.43
CA ALA A 195 -0.23 27.44 -10.94
C ALA A 195 0.08 28.89 -10.51
#